data_AF-A0A851DSL1-F1
#
_entry.id   AF-A0A851DSL1-F1
#
_cell.length_a   1.000
_cell.length_b   1.000
_cell.length_c   1.000
_cell.angle_alpha   90.00
_cell.angle_beta   90.00
_cell.angle_gamma   90.00
#
_symmetry.space_group_name_H-M   'P 1'
#
loop_
_entity.id
_entity.type
_entity.pdbx_description
1 polymer ?
#
loop_
_entity_poly.entity_id
_entity_poly.type
_entity_poly.pdbx_seq_one_letter_code
_entity_poly.pdbx_strand_id
1 'polypeptide(L)'
;MPRKRKLLAQLSALQSNTSFPQIDALEKLNTTPGADPSPKSSKYFVIERKNSPQLQADFFNQPCVSLAKSFLGQILVRKLPDGRELWGRIVETEAYLGGEDEASHSKGGKQTQRNAAMFMKPGTLYVYQIYGIYFCMNVSSQGEGAAVLLRSLEPLQGLDAMRELRSASRKAPTKLLKDWQLCNGPSKLCQAFGIDKAFDQRDLTQDTAIWMVPGQDLPGEQDVVATTRIGIGSRGEWAQKPLRFYLRGNKFVSVVDKKIEREMAARGHSPCS
;
A
#
# COMPACT_ATOMS: atom_id res chain seq x y z
N MET A 1 -27.79 39.38 -2.50
CA MET A 1 -26.49 39.91 -2.00
C MET A 1 -26.67 40.77 -0.73
N PRO A 2 -26.88 40.19 0.48
CA PRO A 2 -26.65 40.97 1.72
C PRO A 2 -26.07 40.20 2.92
N ARG A 3 -25.67 38.91 2.78
CA ARG A 3 -25.17 38.10 3.93
C ARG A 3 -23.67 38.16 4.17
N LYS A 4 -22.87 38.71 3.25
CA LYS A 4 -21.40 38.80 3.37
C LYS A 4 -20.87 40.02 4.12
N ARG A 5 -21.71 41.03 4.43
CA ARG A 5 -21.26 42.26 5.12
C ARG A 5 -21.43 42.26 6.64
N LYS A 6 -22.14 41.28 7.22
CA LYS A 6 -22.30 41.17 8.70
C LYS A 6 -21.21 40.37 9.41
N LEU A 7 -20.45 39.54 8.68
CA LEU A 7 -19.37 38.72 9.27
C LEU A 7 -18.04 39.48 9.43
N LEU A 8 -17.80 40.50 8.59
CA LEU A 8 -16.55 41.28 8.59
C LEU A 8 -16.49 42.36 9.68
N ALA A 9 -17.61 42.73 10.30
CA ALA A 9 -17.65 43.70 11.41
C ALA A 9 -17.45 43.06 12.80
N GLN A 10 -17.52 41.73 12.90
CA GLN A 10 -17.29 41.00 14.16
C GLN A 10 -15.83 40.52 14.30
N LEU A 11 -15.04 40.54 13.22
CA LEU A 11 -13.64 40.14 13.21
C LEU A 11 -12.67 41.27 13.58
N SER A 12 -13.10 42.55 13.49
CA SER A 12 -12.26 43.71 13.83
C SER A 12 -12.36 44.14 15.30
N ALA A 13 -13.17 43.46 16.12
CA ALA A 13 -13.37 43.78 17.55
C ALA A 13 -12.71 42.77 18.51
N LEU A 14 -12.01 41.75 17.98
CA LEU A 14 -11.31 40.72 18.76
C LEU A 14 -9.78 40.83 18.69
N GLN A 15 -9.25 41.88 18.05
CA GLN A 15 -7.81 42.13 17.91
C GLN A 15 -7.27 43.23 18.84
N SER A 16 -8.06 43.68 19.82
CA SER A 16 -7.62 44.65 20.83
C SER A 16 -7.95 44.11 22.22
N ASN A 17 -7.07 43.24 22.74
CA ASN A 17 -6.79 43.00 24.18
C ASN A 17 -6.37 41.56 24.40
N THR A 18 -5.09 41.26 24.19
CA THR A 18 -4.39 40.24 24.98
C THR A 18 -2.91 40.63 25.03
N SER A 19 -2.48 41.17 26.16
CA SER A 19 -1.07 41.23 26.53
C SER A 19 -0.55 39.80 26.68
N PHE A 20 0.49 39.45 25.93
CA PHE A 20 1.20 38.18 26.11
C PHE A 20 2.03 38.25 27.41
N PRO A 21 1.92 37.29 28.34
CA PRO A 21 2.89 37.15 29.40
C PRO A 21 4.20 36.56 28.85
N GLN A 22 5.31 36.98 29.45
CA GLN A 22 6.67 36.57 29.10
C GLN A 22 6.88 35.05 29.22
N ILE A 23 7.70 34.53 28.30
CA ILE A 23 8.17 33.14 28.23
C ILE A 23 9.09 32.90 29.42
N ASP A 24 8.56 32.40 30.55
CA ASP A 24 9.37 31.75 31.61
C ASP A 24 8.54 30.97 32.66
N ALA A 25 7.28 30.59 32.35
CA ALA A 25 6.40 29.96 33.35
C ALA A 25 5.59 28.75 32.84
N LEU A 26 6.20 27.88 32.04
CA LEU A 26 5.60 26.60 31.61
C LEU A 26 6.49 25.37 31.81
N GLU A 27 7.58 25.49 32.58
CA GLU A 27 8.51 24.36 32.83
C GLU A 27 8.17 23.49 34.04
N LYS A 28 7.05 23.73 34.73
CA LYS A 28 6.68 22.91 35.90
C LYS A 28 5.19 22.69 35.92
N LEU A 29 4.74 21.59 35.30
CA LEU A 29 3.66 20.72 35.81
C LEU A 29 3.46 19.51 34.88
N ASN A 30 3.55 18.33 35.49
CA ASN A 30 3.13 17.02 35.00
C ASN A 30 4.13 16.19 34.18
N THR A 31 5.19 15.77 34.87
CA THR A 31 5.83 14.48 34.63
C THR A 31 4.93 13.36 35.17
N THR A 32 4.28 12.62 34.29
CA THR A 32 3.83 11.25 34.59
C THR A 32 4.92 10.30 34.11
N PRO A 33 5.56 9.49 34.97
CA PRO A 33 6.53 8.50 34.54
C PRO A 33 5.79 7.25 34.05
N GLY A 34 5.96 6.88 32.77
CA GLY A 34 5.65 5.50 32.33
C GLY A 34 4.85 5.31 31.04
N ALA A 35 5.04 6.13 30.00
CA ALA A 35 4.64 5.75 28.65
C ALA A 35 5.85 5.83 27.73
N ASP A 36 6.40 4.67 27.37
CA ASP A 36 7.42 4.54 26.33
C ASP A 36 6.83 5.05 25.00
N PRO A 37 7.36 6.13 24.39
CA PRO A 37 6.87 6.69 23.14
C PRO A 37 7.29 5.87 21.91
N SER A 38 7.92 4.71 22.09
CA SER A 38 8.34 3.85 20.98
C SER A 38 7.12 3.37 20.18
N PRO A 39 7.13 3.53 18.84
CA PRO A 39 6.06 3.00 18.01
C PRO A 39 6.05 1.48 18.16
N LYS A 40 4.92 0.91 18.59
CA LYS A 40 4.75 -0.53 18.73
C LYS A 40 5.07 -1.22 17.40
N SER A 41 6.27 -1.79 17.31
CA SER A 41 6.67 -2.67 16.22
C SER A 41 5.94 -4.01 16.39
N SER A 42 5.73 -4.73 15.29
CA SER A 42 5.35 -6.13 15.41
C SER A 42 6.37 -6.86 16.27
N LYS A 43 5.93 -7.64 17.27
CA LYS A 43 6.82 -8.49 18.10
C LYS A 43 7.65 -9.50 17.31
N TYR A 44 7.35 -9.66 16.02
CA TYR A 44 8.06 -10.53 15.07
C TYR A 44 9.01 -9.75 14.15
N PHE A 45 9.20 -8.45 14.37
CA PHE A 45 9.91 -7.58 13.44
C PHE A 45 10.90 -6.67 14.17
N VAL A 46 12.16 -7.09 14.17
CA VAL A 46 13.31 -6.25 14.50
C VAL A 46 14.01 -5.97 13.17
N ILE A 47 13.72 -4.83 12.54
CA ILE A 47 14.63 -4.33 11.51
C ILE A 47 15.86 -3.83 12.23
N GLU A 48 16.99 -4.52 12.08
CA GLU A 48 18.26 -3.81 12.13
C GLU A 48 18.18 -2.74 11.04
N ARG A 49 18.06 -1.46 11.42
CA ARG A 49 18.11 -0.31 10.50
C ARG A 49 19.49 -0.18 9.83
N LYS A 50 20.19 -1.28 9.56
CA LYS A 50 21.40 -1.30 8.76
C LYS A 50 20.98 -1.11 7.30
N ASN A 51 21.01 0.15 6.87
CA ASN A 51 21.30 0.57 5.49
C ASN A 51 20.83 -0.40 4.40
N SER A 52 19.54 -0.76 4.38
CA SER A 52 19.00 -1.49 3.24
C SER A 52 18.60 -0.42 2.23
N PRO A 53 19.39 -0.20 1.18
CA PRO A 53 19.09 0.87 0.23
C PRO A 53 17.74 0.60 -0.42
N GLN A 54 17.03 1.68 -0.74
CA GLN A 54 15.84 1.65 -1.58
C GLN A 54 16.09 0.80 -2.84
N LEU A 55 15.08 0.04 -3.26
CA LEU A 55 15.17 -0.73 -4.50
C LEU A 55 15.36 0.23 -5.68
N GLN A 56 16.36 -0.07 -6.51
CA GLN A 56 16.79 0.78 -7.61
C GLN A 56 15.99 0.51 -8.89
N ALA A 57 16.15 1.36 -9.90
CA ALA A 57 15.40 1.28 -11.16
C ALA A 57 15.45 -0.10 -11.83
N ASP A 58 16.61 -0.77 -11.80
CA ASP A 58 16.79 -2.10 -12.40
C ASP A 58 15.89 -3.17 -11.77
N PHE A 59 15.54 -3.02 -10.49
CA PHE A 59 14.58 -3.92 -9.84
C PHE A 59 13.19 -3.81 -10.49
N PHE A 60 12.76 -2.62 -10.88
CA PHE A 60 11.44 -2.42 -11.47
C PHE A 60 11.40 -2.73 -12.97
N ASN A 61 12.55 -2.65 -13.66
CA ASN A 61 12.67 -2.89 -15.09
C ASN A 61 12.69 -4.40 -15.43
N GLN A 62 11.60 -5.08 -15.13
CA GLN A 62 11.40 -6.51 -15.38
C GLN A 62 10.05 -6.77 -16.05
N PRO A 63 9.88 -7.87 -16.79
CA PRO A 63 8.58 -8.27 -17.32
C PRO A 63 7.52 -8.36 -16.22
N CYS A 64 6.29 -7.95 -16.52
CA CYS A 64 5.22 -7.75 -15.54
C CYS A 64 5.01 -8.93 -14.56
N VAL A 65 5.01 -10.16 -15.07
CA VAL A 65 4.85 -11.37 -14.23
C VAL A 65 6.05 -11.57 -13.30
N SER A 66 7.27 -11.41 -13.81
CA SER A 66 8.49 -11.51 -13.01
C SER A 66 8.50 -10.45 -11.92
N LEU A 67 8.17 -9.20 -12.25
CA LEU A 67 8.08 -8.12 -11.28
C LEU A 67 7.02 -8.40 -10.20
N ALA A 68 5.84 -8.89 -10.60
CA ALA A 68 4.76 -9.20 -9.65
C ALA A 68 5.17 -10.25 -8.62
N LYS A 69 5.94 -11.26 -9.03
CA LYS A 69 6.51 -12.26 -8.12
C LYS A 69 7.64 -11.67 -7.27
N SER A 70 8.56 -10.91 -7.89
CA SER A 70 9.70 -10.27 -7.20
C SER A 70 9.28 -9.27 -6.12
N PHE A 71 8.08 -8.70 -6.22
CA PHE A 71 7.50 -7.87 -5.17
C PHE A 71 7.15 -8.63 -3.89
N LEU A 72 6.83 -9.92 -3.96
CA LEU A 72 6.48 -10.70 -2.77
C LEU A 72 7.67 -10.77 -1.81
N GLY A 73 7.43 -10.45 -0.54
CA GLY A 73 8.47 -10.38 0.49
C GLY A 73 9.16 -9.03 0.61
N GLN A 74 9.12 -8.17 -0.43
CA GLN A 74 9.64 -6.81 -0.34
C GLN A 74 8.82 -5.95 0.61
N ILE A 75 9.40 -4.87 1.11
CA ILE A 75 8.74 -3.99 2.07
C ILE A 75 8.41 -2.66 1.42
N LEU A 76 7.12 -2.31 1.39
CA LEU A 76 6.65 -0.97 1.08
C LEU A 76 6.76 -0.09 2.33
N VAL A 77 7.39 1.07 2.18
CA VAL A 77 7.56 2.06 3.23
C VAL A 77 6.86 3.35 2.85
N ARG A 78 6.16 3.96 3.81
CA ARG A 78 5.48 5.24 3.66
C ARG A 78 5.82 6.15 4.83
N LYS A 79 6.35 7.35 4.55
CA LYS A 79 6.66 8.39 5.55
C LYS A 79 5.58 9.47 5.60
N LEU A 80 4.71 9.44 6.59
CA LEU A 80 3.62 10.41 6.77
C LEU A 80 4.17 11.84 6.97
N PRO A 81 3.35 12.88 6.73
CA PRO A 81 3.77 14.28 6.91
C PRO A 81 4.25 14.63 8.33
N ASP A 82 3.77 13.91 9.34
CA ASP A 82 4.19 14.05 10.74
C ASP A 82 5.48 13.28 11.09
N GLY A 83 6.12 12.66 10.09
CA GLY A 83 7.37 11.92 10.24
C GLY A 83 7.21 10.46 10.62
N ARG A 84 6.00 9.98 10.95
CA ARG A 84 5.76 8.55 11.24
C ARG A 84 5.97 7.70 9.97
N GLU A 85 6.64 6.56 10.13
CA GLU A 85 6.83 5.61 9.04
C GLU A 85 5.96 4.36 9.19
N LEU A 86 5.29 3.99 8.11
CA LEU A 86 4.45 2.82 7.97
C LEU A 86 5.18 1.81 7.10
N TRP A 87 5.29 0.57 7.59
CA TRP A 87 6.02 -0.50 6.92
C TRP A 87 5.10 -1.69 6.70
N GLY A 88 5.11 -2.24 5.48
CA GLY A 88 4.29 -3.38 5.13
C GLY A 88 4.98 -4.29 4.14
N ARG A 89 5.13 -5.57 4.50
CA ARG A 89 5.66 -6.59 3.59
C ARG A 89 4.59 -6.91 2.55
N ILE A 90 4.94 -6.90 1.27
CA ILE A 90 4.01 -7.26 0.21
C ILE A 90 3.80 -8.77 0.22
N VAL A 91 2.53 -9.19 0.33
CA VAL A 91 2.15 -10.61 0.42
C VAL A 91 1.22 -11.05 -0.69
N GLU A 92 0.69 -10.12 -1.49
CA GLU A 92 -0.20 -10.41 -2.62
C GLU A 92 -0.11 -9.33 -3.71
N THR A 93 0.03 -9.78 -4.96
CA THR A 93 0.12 -8.94 -6.15
C THR A 93 -0.70 -9.50 -7.31
N GLU A 94 -1.05 -8.65 -8.28
CA GLU A 94 -1.59 -9.07 -9.58
C GLU A 94 -0.83 -8.43 -10.72
N ALA A 95 -0.55 -9.21 -11.77
CA ALA A 95 0.00 -8.72 -13.02
C ALA A 95 -1.11 -8.34 -14.00
N TYR A 96 -0.96 -7.15 -14.60
CA TYR A 96 -1.76 -6.68 -15.73
C TYR A 96 -0.81 -6.44 -16.91
N LEU A 97 -0.91 -7.28 -17.94
CA LEU A 97 0.14 -7.41 -18.96
C LEU A 97 0.13 -6.29 -20.00
N GLY A 98 -0.86 -5.39 -19.97
CA GLY A 98 -1.13 -4.48 -21.07
C GLY A 98 -1.52 -5.23 -22.35
N GLY A 99 -1.35 -4.60 -23.50
CA GLY A 99 -1.57 -5.23 -24.81
C GLY A 99 -2.88 -6.01 -24.89
N GLU A 100 -2.80 -7.33 -25.03
CA GLU A 100 -3.95 -8.23 -25.19
C GLU A 100 -4.74 -8.51 -23.90
N ASP A 101 -4.26 -8.07 -22.73
CA ASP A 101 -4.91 -8.35 -21.45
C ASP A 101 -6.26 -7.66 -21.31
N GLU A 102 -7.33 -8.39 -21.58
CA GLU A 102 -8.71 -7.88 -21.54
C GLU A 102 -9.16 -7.38 -20.16
N ALA A 103 -8.46 -7.76 -19.09
CA ALA A 103 -8.71 -7.26 -17.75
C ALA A 103 -7.94 -5.96 -17.43
N SER A 104 -6.98 -5.57 -18.27
CA SER A 104 -6.15 -4.37 -18.07
C SER A 104 -6.86 -3.10 -18.50
N HIS A 105 -6.55 -1.99 -17.83
CA HIS A 105 -6.97 -0.65 -18.27
C HIS A 105 -6.31 -0.23 -19.60
N SER A 106 -5.15 -0.81 -19.93
CA SER A 106 -4.37 -0.57 -21.14
C SER A 106 -4.64 -1.58 -22.27
N LYS A 107 -5.72 -2.36 -22.16
CA LYS A 107 -6.10 -3.36 -23.17
C LYS A 107 -6.17 -2.76 -24.58
N GLY A 108 -5.71 -3.51 -25.57
CA GLY A 108 -5.58 -3.07 -26.96
C GLY A 108 -4.62 -1.88 -27.14
N GLY A 109 -3.69 -1.66 -26.22
CA GLY A 109 -2.80 -0.49 -26.22
C GLY A 109 -3.51 0.83 -25.86
N LYS A 110 -4.69 0.77 -25.24
CA LYS A 110 -5.48 1.96 -24.93
C LYS A 110 -4.79 2.84 -23.88
N GLN A 111 -4.29 3.98 -24.34
CA GLN A 111 -3.74 5.02 -23.48
C GLN A 111 -4.75 6.16 -23.28
N THR A 112 -4.91 6.57 -22.02
CA THR A 112 -5.78 7.66 -21.58
C THR A 112 -5.04 8.48 -20.53
N GLN A 113 -5.50 9.70 -20.25
CA GLN A 113 -4.94 10.49 -19.16
C GLN A 113 -4.96 9.74 -17.81
N ARG A 114 -5.99 8.90 -17.59
CA ARG A 114 -6.14 8.14 -16.35
C ARG A 114 -5.05 7.08 -16.16
N ASN A 115 -4.65 6.36 -17.19
CA ASN A 115 -3.72 5.23 -17.11
C ASN A 115 -2.33 5.56 -17.69
N ALA A 116 -2.03 6.85 -17.91
CA ALA A 116 -0.75 7.30 -18.46
C ALA A 116 0.46 6.70 -17.72
N ALA A 117 0.38 6.58 -16.39
CA ALA A 117 1.40 5.97 -15.56
C ALA A 117 1.79 4.53 -15.96
N MET A 118 0.88 3.74 -16.54
CA MET A 118 1.19 2.37 -17.01
C MET A 118 2.07 2.35 -18.26
N PHE A 119 2.21 3.49 -18.95
CA PHE A 119 3.06 3.69 -20.13
C PHE A 119 4.29 4.54 -19.80
N MET A 120 4.48 4.87 -18.52
CA MET A 120 5.67 5.55 -18.04
C MET A 120 6.74 4.51 -17.64
N LYS A 121 7.95 4.99 -17.35
CA LYS A 121 9.07 4.13 -16.99
C LYS A 121 8.72 3.13 -15.86
N PRO A 122 9.32 1.94 -15.85
CA PRO A 122 9.12 0.99 -14.77
C PRO A 122 9.45 1.62 -13.40
N GLY A 123 8.64 1.30 -12.39
CA GLY A 123 8.72 1.93 -11.06
C GLY A 123 7.81 3.15 -10.87
N THR A 124 7.17 3.66 -11.94
CA THR A 124 6.16 4.71 -11.82
C THR A 124 4.86 4.18 -11.19
N LEU A 125 4.35 4.89 -10.20
CA LEU A 125 3.09 4.58 -9.54
C LEU A 125 1.90 4.91 -10.45
N TYR A 126 1.02 3.93 -10.61
CA TYR A 126 -0.30 4.13 -11.18
C TYR A 126 -1.36 4.00 -10.08
N VAL A 127 -1.85 5.15 -9.61
CA VAL A 127 -2.89 5.23 -8.57
C VAL A 127 -4.18 5.77 -9.16
N TYR A 128 -5.25 4.98 -9.05
CA TYR A 128 -6.55 5.34 -9.60
C TYR A 128 -7.68 5.15 -8.60
N GLN A 129 -8.74 5.94 -8.75
CA GLN A 129 -9.95 5.83 -7.97
C GLN A 129 -10.88 4.76 -8.55
N ILE A 130 -11.44 3.93 -7.67
CA ILE A 130 -12.40 2.88 -7.99
C ILE A 130 -13.64 3.04 -7.11
N TYR A 131 -14.82 2.75 -7.68
CA TYR A 131 -16.13 2.89 -7.03
C TYR A 131 -16.38 4.28 -6.41
N GLY A 132 -15.73 5.32 -6.93
CA GLY A 132 -15.90 6.71 -6.51
C GLY A 132 -15.34 7.06 -5.12
N ILE A 133 -14.81 6.12 -4.34
CA ILE A 133 -14.34 6.39 -2.95
C ILE A 133 -13.04 5.69 -2.56
N TYR A 134 -12.60 4.72 -3.35
CA TYR A 134 -11.44 3.90 -3.01
C TYR A 134 -10.31 4.10 -4.00
N PHE A 135 -9.08 3.77 -3.60
CA PHE A 135 -7.91 3.79 -4.48
C PHE A 135 -7.36 2.39 -4.69
N CYS A 136 -6.67 2.19 -5.81
CA CYS A 136 -5.81 1.04 -6.07
C CYS A 136 -4.43 1.58 -6.47
N MET A 137 -3.37 0.95 -5.96
CA MET A 137 -1.98 1.32 -6.23
C MET A 137 -1.32 0.23 -7.07
N ASN A 138 -0.83 0.62 -8.24
CA ASN A 138 -0.08 -0.24 -9.13
C ASN A 138 1.31 0.38 -9.36
N VAL A 139 2.23 -0.43 -9.88
CA VAL A 139 3.56 0.01 -10.27
C VAL A 139 3.80 -0.41 -11.72
N SER A 140 4.19 0.54 -12.58
CA SER A 140 4.57 0.28 -13.97
C SER A 140 5.71 -0.73 -14.02
N SER A 141 5.63 -1.71 -14.92
CA SER A 141 6.66 -2.72 -15.16
C SER A 141 7.30 -2.52 -16.54
N GLN A 142 8.23 -3.39 -16.92
CA GLN A 142 8.64 -3.47 -18.32
C GLN A 142 7.45 -3.88 -19.20
N GLY A 143 7.30 -3.22 -20.35
CA GLY A 143 6.26 -3.47 -21.34
C GLY A 143 5.19 -2.38 -21.39
N GLU A 144 4.78 -2.01 -22.60
CA GLU A 144 3.80 -0.94 -22.84
C GLU A 144 2.46 -1.20 -22.15
N GLY A 145 2.07 -0.30 -21.25
CA GLY A 145 0.82 -0.42 -20.52
C GLY A 145 0.80 -1.52 -19.47
N ALA A 146 1.93 -2.15 -19.13
CA ALA A 146 1.99 -3.23 -18.16
C ALA A 146 2.23 -2.70 -16.74
N ALA A 147 1.52 -3.25 -15.75
CA ALA A 147 1.67 -2.83 -14.37
C ALA A 147 1.31 -3.93 -13.37
N VAL A 148 1.89 -3.85 -12.17
CA VAL A 148 1.62 -4.75 -11.06
C VAL A 148 0.76 -4.04 -10.02
N LEU A 149 -0.42 -4.59 -9.73
CA LEU A 149 -1.27 -4.15 -8.62
C LEU A 149 -0.74 -4.71 -7.30
N LEU A 150 -0.55 -3.84 -6.29
CA LEU A 150 -0.39 -4.28 -4.91
C LEU A 150 -1.76 -4.56 -4.30
N ARG A 151 -1.96 -5.78 -3.81
CA ARG A 151 -3.26 -6.21 -3.27
C ARG A 151 -3.29 -6.36 -1.77
N SER A 152 -2.20 -6.82 -1.18
CA SER A 152 -2.15 -6.98 0.26
C SER A 152 -0.75 -6.82 0.82
N LEU A 153 -0.71 -6.28 2.05
CA LEU A 153 0.50 -6.17 2.85
C LEU A 153 0.30 -6.88 4.21
N GLU A 154 1.37 -7.46 4.72
CA GLU A 154 1.54 -7.77 6.15
C GLU A 154 2.06 -6.51 6.85
N PRO A 155 1.29 -5.87 7.76
CA PRO A 155 1.74 -4.71 8.52
C PRO A 155 2.89 -5.05 9.47
N LEU A 156 3.96 -4.25 9.44
CA LEU A 156 5.18 -4.49 10.22
C LEU A 156 5.44 -3.40 11.27
N GLN A 157 5.25 -2.13 10.89
CA GLN A 157 5.46 -0.95 11.73
C GLN A 157 4.39 0.11 11.45
N GLY A 158 4.02 0.89 12.48
CA GLY A 158 3.05 1.99 12.34
C GLY A 158 1.59 1.54 12.41
N LEU A 159 1.31 0.42 13.08
CA LEU A 159 -0.02 -0.20 13.12
C LEU A 159 -1.12 0.73 13.67
N ASP A 160 -0.80 1.55 14.68
CA ASP A 160 -1.75 2.49 15.27
C ASP A 160 -2.13 3.59 14.26
N ALA A 161 -1.16 4.16 13.54
CA ALA A 161 -1.41 5.11 12.46
C ALA A 161 -2.22 4.49 11.31
N MET A 162 -1.95 3.24 10.95
CA MET A 162 -2.77 2.51 9.97
C MET A 162 -4.23 2.37 10.44
N ARG A 163 -4.47 2.09 11.73
CA ARG A 163 -5.83 2.04 12.30
C ARG A 163 -6.53 3.39 12.27
N GLU A 164 -5.83 4.46 12.63
CA GLU A 164 -6.33 5.83 12.59
C GLU A 164 -6.82 6.18 11.17
N LEU A 165 -5.95 6.00 10.17
CA LEU A 165 -6.25 6.29 8.76
C LEU A 165 -7.43 5.45 8.24
N ARG A 166 -7.48 4.17 8.60
CA ARG A 166 -8.60 3.27 8.25
C ARG A 166 -9.91 3.63 8.93
N SER A 167 -9.86 4.18 10.14
CA SER A 167 -11.05 4.52 10.93
C SER A 167 -11.63 5.87 10.51
N ALA A 168 -10.78 6.84 10.14
CA ALA A 168 -11.22 8.13 9.58
C ALA A 168 -12.09 7.97 8.32
N SER A 169 -11.89 6.87 7.57
CA SER A 169 -12.69 6.54 6.39
C SER A 169 -14.07 5.90 6.72
N ARG A 170 -14.41 5.69 8.00
CA ARG A 170 -15.64 4.98 8.43
C ARG A 170 -16.63 5.92 9.12
N LYS A 171 -17.92 5.78 8.79
CA LYS A 171 -19.01 6.63 9.30
C LYS A 171 -19.52 6.29 10.71
N ALA A 172 -18.99 5.27 11.39
CA ALA A 172 -19.50 4.82 12.69
C ALA A 172 -18.39 4.25 13.59
N PRO A 173 -18.56 4.31 14.93
CA PRO A 173 -17.66 3.65 15.87
C PRO A 173 -17.72 2.14 15.63
N THR A 174 -16.72 1.64 14.92
CA THR A 174 -16.59 0.21 14.64
C THR A 174 -15.60 -0.39 15.62
N LYS A 175 -15.84 -1.65 15.99
CA LYS A 175 -14.89 -2.48 16.75
C LYS A 175 -13.47 -2.25 16.21
N LEU A 176 -12.50 -2.11 17.12
CA LEU A 176 -11.10 -1.93 16.76
C LEU A 176 -10.70 -2.98 15.70
N LEU A 177 -10.14 -2.50 14.60
CA LEU A 177 -9.65 -3.37 13.55
C LEU A 177 -8.62 -4.33 14.12
N LYS A 178 -8.59 -5.58 13.64
CA LYS A 178 -7.48 -6.49 13.89
C LYS A 178 -6.35 -6.21 12.89
N ASP A 179 -5.12 -6.60 13.21
CA ASP A 179 -3.94 -6.35 12.33
C ASP A 179 -4.15 -6.89 10.92
N TRP A 180 -4.66 -8.12 10.81
CA TRP A 180 -4.93 -8.77 9.53
C TRP A 180 -5.98 -8.06 8.67
N GLN A 181 -6.77 -7.14 9.24
CA GLN A 181 -7.78 -6.37 8.52
C GLN A 181 -7.26 -5.02 8.00
N LEU A 182 -6.03 -4.63 8.37
CA LEU A 182 -5.47 -3.34 8.00
C LEU A 182 -5.18 -3.26 6.50
N CYS A 183 -4.47 -4.25 5.97
CA CYS A 183 -3.95 -4.20 4.60
C CYS A 183 -4.41 -5.35 3.70
N ASN A 184 -5.37 -6.18 4.14
CA ASN A 184 -5.87 -7.33 3.37
C ASN A 184 -6.85 -6.96 2.24
N GLY A 185 -6.41 -6.11 1.32
CA GLY A 185 -7.12 -5.72 0.11
C GLY A 185 -6.52 -4.46 -0.53
N PRO A 186 -6.65 -4.28 -1.86
CA PRO A 186 -5.93 -3.25 -2.61
C PRO A 186 -6.32 -1.84 -2.17
N SER A 187 -7.60 -1.60 -1.92
CA SER A 187 -8.05 -0.33 -1.36
C SER A 187 -7.83 -0.22 0.14
N LYS A 188 -7.65 -1.36 0.81
CA LYS A 188 -7.43 -1.35 2.25
C LYS A 188 -6.02 -0.89 2.60
N LEU A 189 -5.02 -1.40 1.89
CA LEU A 189 -3.64 -0.97 2.04
C LEU A 189 -3.48 0.51 1.65
N CYS A 190 -4.15 0.98 0.59
CA CYS A 190 -4.07 2.41 0.23
C CYS A 190 -4.56 3.31 1.37
N GLN A 191 -5.70 2.97 1.99
CA GLN A 191 -6.20 3.71 3.15
C GLN A 191 -5.26 3.60 4.36
N ALA A 192 -4.78 2.40 4.67
CA ALA A 192 -3.87 2.18 5.80
C ALA A 192 -2.54 2.92 5.64
N PHE A 193 -2.08 3.15 4.40
CA PHE A 193 -0.85 3.86 4.08
C PHE A 193 -1.09 5.34 3.71
N GLY A 194 -2.33 5.85 3.80
CA GLY A 194 -2.65 7.22 3.41
C GLY A 194 -2.25 7.54 1.97
N ILE A 195 -2.49 6.59 1.05
CA ILE A 195 -2.23 6.69 -0.39
C ILE A 195 -3.53 7.10 -1.09
N ASP A 196 -3.45 8.19 -1.84
CA ASP A 196 -4.53 8.75 -2.64
C ASP A 196 -4.04 9.10 -4.05
N LYS A 197 -4.85 9.85 -4.81
CA LYS A 197 -4.53 10.23 -6.18
C LYS A 197 -3.27 11.10 -6.31
N ALA A 198 -2.82 11.79 -5.25
CA ALA A 198 -1.62 12.63 -5.30
C ALA A 198 -0.32 11.82 -5.45
N PHE A 199 -0.38 10.49 -5.27
CA PHE A 199 0.72 9.55 -5.52
C PHE A 199 0.78 9.02 -6.95
N ASP A 200 -0.22 9.29 -7.79
CA ASP A 200 -0.18 8.87 -9.19
C ASP A 200 0.98 9.54 -9.94
N GLN A 201 1.60 8.79 -10.85
CA GLN A 201 2.75 9.19 -11.68
C GLN A 201 4.03 9.51 -10.91
N ARG A 202 4.07 9.28 -9.59
CA ARG A 202 5.30 9.39 -8.80
C ARG A 202 6.23 8.21 -9.04
N ASP A 203 7.51 8.42 -8.80
CA ASP A 203 8.57 7.45 -9.06
C ASP A 203 9.03 6.76 -7.77
N LEU A 204 8.77 5.45 -7.63
CA LEU A 204 9.20 4.67 -6.46
C LEU A 204 10.70 4.58 -6.28
N THR A 205 11.52 4.96 -7.27
CA THR A 205 12.98 4.94 -7.19
C THR A 205 13.57 6.24 -6.64
N GLN A 206 12.77 7.31 -6.53
CA GLN A 206 13.22 8.65 -6.16
C GLN A 206 12.33 9.34 -5.12
N ASP A 207 11.11 8.84 -4.88
CA ASP A 207 10.17 9.46 -3.95
C ASP A 207 10.61 9.29 -2.48
N THR A 208 10.52 10.36 -1.71
CA THR A 208 10.96 10.44 -0.30
C THR A 208 9.82 10.16 0.70
N ALA A 209 8.58 10.10 0.22
CA ALA A 209 7.37 9.85 0.99
C ALA A 209 6.88 8.40 0.83
N ILE A 210 7.23 7.72 -0.25
CA ILE A 210 6.93 6.30 -0.50
C ILE A 210 8.06 5.62 -1.28
N TRP A 211 8.54 4.48 -0.80
CA TRP A 211 9.60 3.71 -1.46
C TRP A 211 9.51 2.23 -1.09
N MET A 212 10.32 1.40 -1.76
CA MET A 212 10.46 -0.02 -1.43
C MET A 212 11.87 -0.35 -0.98
N VAL A 213 12.01 -1.27 -0.03
CA VAL A 213 13.29 -1.81 0.42
C VAL A 213 13.29 -3.35 0.37
N PRO A 214 14.47 -3.99 0.26
CA PRO A 214 14.59 -5.44 0.32
C PRO A 214 13.95 -6.05 1.57
N GLY A 215 13.21 -7.15 1.40
CA GLY A 215 12.85 -8.03 2.51
C GLY A 215 14.02 -8.90 2.96
N GLN A 216 14.07 -9.29 4.24
CA GLN A 216 15.14 -10.16 4.78
C GLN A 216 15.02 -11.62 4.30
N ASP A 217 13.79 -12.16 4.25
CA ASP A 217 13.51 -13.55 3.84
C ASP A 217 12.63 -13.53 2.58
N LEU A 218 13.26 -13.46 1.41
CA LEU A 218 12.53 -13.49 0.15
C LEU A 218 11.97 -14.91 -0.12
N PRO A 219 10.72 -15.02 -0.60
CA PRO A 219 10.06 -16.31 -0.83
C PRO A 219 10.72 -17.08 -1.98
N GLY A 220 10.82 -18.40 -1.84
CA GLY A 220 11.11 -19.29 -2.96
C GLY A 220 9.87 -19.55 -3.82
N GLU A 221 10.04 -20.23 -4.96
CA GLU A 221 8.91 -20.58 -5.84
C GLU A 221 7.85 -21.44 -5.13
N GLN A 222 8.27 -22.32 -4.23
CA GLN A 222 7.39 -23.17 -3.43
C GLN A 222 6.52 -22.41 -2.41
N ASP A 223 6.86 -21.15 -2.13
CA ASP A 223 6.17 -20.29 -1.18
C ASP A 223 5.12 -19.41 -1.87
N VAL A 224 5.12 -19.37 -3.21
CA VAL A 224 4.26 -18.50 -4.01
C VAL A 224 3.13 -19.29 -4.66
N VAL A 225 1.90 -18.95 -4.32
CA VAL A 225 0.72 -19.43 -5.05
C VAL A 225 0.48 -18.55 -6.27
N ALA A 226 0.37 -19.16 -7.45
CA ALA A 226 -0.10 -18.50 -8.68
C ALA A 226 -1.55 -18.92 -8.96
N THR A 227 -2.47 -17.96 -9.11
CA THR A 227 -3.90 -18.22 -9.32
C THR A 227 -4.59 -17.09 -10.09
N THR A 228 -5.90 -17.22 -10.31
CA THR A 228 -6.73 -16.24 -11.01
C THR A 228 -6.85 -14.92 -10.25
N ARG A 229 -7.00 -13.83 -11.00
CA ARG A 229 -7.16 -12.47 -10.48
C ARG A 229 -8.56 -12.24 -9.91
N ILE A 230 -8.68 -11.29 -8.99
CA ILE A 230 -9.90 -11.01 -8.25
C ILE A 230 -10.61 -9.79 -8.85
N GLY A 231 -11.92 -9.91 -9.07
CA GLY A 231 -12.77 -8.76 -9.40
C GLY A 231 -12.65 -8.28 -10.85
N ILE A 232 -12.10 -9.10 -11.75
CA ILE A 232 -11.96 -8.76 -13.17
C ILE A 232 -13.19 -9.13 -14.02
N GLY A 233 -14.14 -9.89 -13.46
CA GLY A 233 -15.36 -10.33 -14.14
C GLY A 233 -15.11 -11.36 -15.25
N SER A 234 -16.10 -11.59 -16.11
CA SER A 234 -16.01 -12.53 -17.23
C SER A 234 -15.21 -11.93 -18.39
N ARG A 235 -13.87 -11.96 -18.29
CA ARG A 235 -12.92 -11.49 -19.34
C ARG A 235 -12.42 -12.64 -20.23
N GLY A 236 -13.30 -13.60 -20.53
CA GLY A 236 -12.93 -14.79 -21.29
C GLY A 236 -11.75 -15.53 -20.64
N GLU A 237 -10.79 -15.95 -21.46
CA GLU A 237 -9.59 -16.67 -21.01
C GLU A 237 -8.75 -15.87 -20.00
N TRP A 238 -8.74 -14.53 -20.09
CA TRP A 238 -8.00 -13.66 -19.17
C TRP A 238 -8.51 -13.71 -17.72
N ALA A 239 -9.73 -14.18 -17.51
CA ALA A 239 -10.28 -14.45 -16.18
C ALA A 239 -9.67 -15.71 -15.54
N GLN A 240 -9.18 -16.65 -16.36
CA GLN A 240 -8.63 -17.94 -15.91
C GLN A 240 -7.10 -17.94 -15.84
N LYS A 241 -6.42 -16.94 -16.41
CA LYS A 241 -4.95 -16.87 -16.39
C LYS A 241 -4.42 -16.71 -14.95
N PRO A 242 -3.36 -17.44 -14.56
CA PRO A 242 -2.78 -17.40 -13.22
C PRO A 242 -1.87 -16.18 -13.02
N LEU A 243 -2.48 -14.98 -13.06
CA LEU A 243 -1.81 -13.69 -13.01
C LEU A 243 -1.91 -13.00 -11.64
N ARG A 244 -2.36 -13.72 -10.61
CA ARG A 244 -2.32 -13.30 -9.20
C ARG A 244 -1.32 -14.15 -8.44
N PHE A 245 -0.49 -13.50 -7.63
CA PHE A 245 0.57 -14.15 -6.87
C PHE A 245 0.45 -13.80 -5.39
N TYR A 246 0.60 -14.77 -4.50
CA TYR A 246 0.60 -14.51 -3.06
C TYR A 246 1.42 -15.50 -2.26
N LEU A 247 1.83 -15.10 -1.06
CA LEU A 247 2.56 -15.95 -0.11
C LEU A 247 1.64 -17.00 0.51
N ARG A 248 1.92 -18.28 0.25
CA ARG A 248 1.16 -19.43 0.75
C ARG A 248 1.05 -19.41 2.27
N GLY A 249 -0.15 -19.66 2.80
CA GLY A 249 -0.38 -19.73 4.25
C GLY A 249 -0.26 -18.39 5.00
N ASN A 250 0.02 -17.28 4.31
CA ASN A 250 0.13 -15.98 4.96
C ASN A 250 -1.27 -15.40 5.26
N LYS A 251 -1.58 -15.21 6.56
CA LYS A 251 -2.89 -14.74 7.05
C LYS A 251 -3.30 -13.34 6.58
N PHE A 252 -2.36 -12.57 6.02
CA PHE A 252 -2.61 -11.22 5.53
C PHE A 252 -3.07 -11.20 4.06
N VAL A 253 -2.99 -12.32 3.33
CA VAL A 253 -3.53 -12.44 1.96
C VAL A 253 -5.02 -12.11 1.95
N SER A 254 -5.48 -11.36 0.94
CA SER A 254 -6.85 -10.86 0.90
C SER A 254 -7.88 -11.95 0.60
N VAL A 255 -7.59 -12.85 -0.34
CA VAL A 255 -8.42 -14.00 -0.70
C VAL A 255 -7.54 -15.21 -1.00
N VAL A 256 -7.69 -16.27 -0.22
CA VAL A 256 -6.89 -17.50 -0.38
C VAL A 256 -7.57 -18.45 -1.38
N ASP A 257 -6.79 -19.05 -2.26
CA ASP A 257 -7.20 -20.18 -3.11
C ASP A 257 -6.85 -21.51 -2.41
N LYS A 258 -7.78 -21.98 -1.59
CA LYS A 258 -7.60 -23.22 -0.79
C LYS A 258 -7.43 -24.46 -1.65
N LYS A 259 -7.85 -24.46 -2.91
CA LYS A 259 -7.67 -25.63 -3.79
C LYS A 259 -6.21 -25.73 -4.18
N ILE A 260 -5.64 -24.65 -4.70
CA ILE A 260 -4.23 -24.63 -5.13
C ILE A 260 -3.29 -24.83 -3.94
N GLU A 261 -3.55 -24.21 -2.78
CA GLU A 261 -2.72 -24.43 -1.59
C GLU A 261 -2.67 -25.92 -1.17
N ARG A 262 -3.82 -26.62 -1.22
CA ARG A 262 -3.89 -28.06 -0.92
C ARG A 262 -3.13 -28.90 -1.95
N GLU A 263 -3.24 -28.56 -3.22
CA GLU A 263 -2.52 -29.25 -4.30
C GLU A 263 -1.00 -29.05 -4.17
N MET A 264 -0.54 -27.84 -3.83
CA MET A 264 0.88 -27.57 -3.56
C MET A 264 1.37 -28.33 -2.32
N ALA A 265 0.57 -28.39 -1.25
CA ALA A 265 0.91 -29.15 -0.06
C ALA A 265 1.05 -30.65 -0.35
N ALA A 266 0.19 -31.22 -1.20
CA ALA A 266 0.27 -32.63 -1.60
C ALA A 266 1.54 -32.95 -2.41
N ARG A 267 1.99 -32.04 -3.28
CA ARG A 267 3.23 -32.23 -4.09
C ARG A 267 4.50 -32.16 -3.25
N GLY A 268 4.50 -31.41 -2.15
CA GLY A 268 5.63 -31.32 -1.22
C GLY A 268 5.81 -32.54 -0.31
N HIS A 269 4.88 -33.52 -0.33
CA HIS A 269 4.91 -34.73 0.49
C HIS A 269 5.32 -35.99 -0.29
N SER A 270 5.88 -35.88 -1.50
CA SER A 270 6.49 -37.06 -2.14
C SER A 270 7.68 -37.52 -1.29
N PRO A 271 7.66 -38.74 -0.70
CA PRO A 271 8.83 -39.25 -0.02
C PRO A 271 9.93 -39.42 -1.06
N CYS A 272 11.16 -38.98 -0.75
CA CYS A 272 12.34 -39.44 -1.48
C CYS A 272 12.31 -40.96 -1.46
N SER A 273 12.01 -41.55 -2.61
CA SER A 273 12.23 -42.97 -2.92
C SER A 273 13.66 -43.18 -3.36
#